data_AF-A0A1E4H2A3-F1
#
_entry.id   AF-A0A1E4H2A3-F1
#
_cell.length_a   1.000
_cell.length_b   1.000
_cell.length_c   1.000
_cell.angle_alpha   90.00
_cell.angle_beta   90.00
_cell.angle_gamma   90.00
#
_symmetry.space_group_name_H-M   'P 1'
#
loop_
_entity.id
_entity.type
_entity.pdbx_description
1 polymer ?
#
loop_
_entity_poly.entity_id
_entity_poly.type
_entity_poly.pdbx_seq_one_letter_code
_entity_poly.pdbx_strand_id
1 'polypeptide(L)'
;MEALPLDTNGSPARPTFFQDPGVDWCWATIVALSAEVVALRERSETLERLLERKGVLLAGEIDSYEMDATEAEARRGRRDAFTGRVFYILDREFDALG
;
A
#
# COMPACT_ATOMS: atom_id res chain seq x y z
N MET A 1 -32.10 0.64 -9.03
CA MET A 1 -30.79 1.30 -8.99
C MET A 1 -30.74 2.22 -10.19
N GLU A 2 -30.74 3.53 -9.96
CA GLU A 2 -30.73 4.53 -11.05
C GLU A 2 -29.44 4.42 -11.85
N ALA A 3 -29.52 4.54 -13.18
CA ALA A 3 -28.36 4.42 -14.06
C ALA A 3 -27.48 5.67 -13.91
N LEU A 4 -26.16 5.48 -13.81
CA LEU A 4 -25.22 6.59 -13.72
C LEU A 4 -25.26 7.43 -15.01
N PRO A 5 -25.18 8.78 -14.91
CA PRO A 5 -25.08 9.64 -16.09
C PRO A 5 -23.85 9.25 -16.93
N LEU A 6 -23.86 9.52 -18.23
CA LEU A 6 -22.73 9.22 -19.12
C LEU A 6 -21.75 10.41 -19.18
N ASP A 7 -20.46 10.11 -19.36
CA ASP A 7 -19.42 11.11 -19.63
C ASP A 7 -19.42 11.57 -21.10
N THR A 8 -18.52 12.48 -21.46
CA THR A 8 -18.42 13.05 -22.82
C THR A 8 -18.05 12.02 -23.90
N ASN A 9 -17.58 10.84 -23.50
CA ASN A 9 -17.25 9.73 -24.40
C ASN A 9 -18.34 8.64 -24.42
N GLY A 10 -19.47 8.85 -23.75
CA GLY A 10 -20.58 7.90 -23.68
C GLY A 10 -20.31 6.72 -22.73
N SER A 11 -19.26 6.79 -21.90
CA SER A 11 -19.01 5.80 -20.84
C SER A 11 -19.78 6.19 -19.57
N PRO A 12 -20.13 5.25 -18.68
CA PRO A 12 -20.72 5.59 -17.39
C PRO A 12 -19.81 6.60 -16.66
N ALA A 13 -20.34 7.78 -16.35
CA ALA A 13 -19.60 8.78 -15.61
C ALA A 13 -19.20 8.19 -14.27
N ARG A 14 -17.93 8.38 -13.91
CA ARG A 14 -17.44 7.97 -12.59
C ARG A 14 -18.25 8.75 -11.55
N PRO A 15 -18.86 8.06 -10.57
CA PRO A 15 -19.52 8.77 -9.49
C PRO A 15 -18.50 9.62 -8.76
N THR A 16 -18.81 10.90 -8.57
CA THR A 16 -18.07 11.81 -7.70
C THR A 16 -18.72 11.79 -6.33
N PHE A 17 -17.96 11.49 -5.29
CA PHE A 17 -18.48 11.37 -3.92
C PHE A 17 -18.17 12.60 -3.08
N PHE A 18 -17.15 13.39 -3.46
CA PHE A 18 -16.71 14.57 -2.72
C PHE A 18 -16.84 15.86 -3.54
N GLN A 19 -16.81 17.00 -2.83
CA GLN A 19 -16.89 18.33 -3.45
C GLN A 19 -15.64 18.66 -4.27
N ASP A 20 -14.47 18.21 -3.81
CA ASP A 20 -13.21 18.35 -4.53
C ASP A 20 -12.90 17.04 -5.29
N PRO A 21 -12.88 17.06 -6.63
CA PRO A 21 -12.54 15.89 -7.44
C PRO A 21 -11.17 15.28 -7.11
N GLY A 22 -10.23 16.08 -6.59
CA GLY A 22 -8.93 15.59 -6.12
C GLY A 22 -9.06 14.56 -5.00
N VAL A 23 -10.06 14.69 -4.13
CA VAL A 23 -10.33 13.73 -3.04
C VAL A 23 -10.84 12.41 -3.59
N ASP A 24 -11.72 12.43 -4.59
CA ASP A 24 -12.19 11.22 -5.26
C ASP A 24 -11.04 10.47 -5.95
N TRP A 25 -10.10 11.19 -6.57
CA TRP A 25 -8.91 10.58 -7.18
C TRP A 25 -7.96 9.98 -6.14
N CYS A 26 -7.66 10.71 -5.06
CA CYS A 26 -6.87 10.18 -3.95
C CYS A 26 -7.51 8.92 -3.38
N TRP A 27 -8.82 8.92 -3.16
CA TRP A 27 -9.57 7.76 -2.68
C TRP A 27 -9.47 6.58 -3.64
N ALA A 28 -9.69 6.81 -4.93
CA ALA A 28 -9.56 5.77 -5.96
C ALA A 28 -8.14 5.16 -5.98
N THR A 29 -7.11 5.99 -5.84
CA THR A 29 -5.71 5.53 -5.74
C THR A 29 -5.49 4.70 -4.48
N ILE A 30 -6.02 5.11 -3.32
CA ILE A 30 -5.90 4.35 -2.06
C ILE A 30 -6.58 2.98 -2.18
N VAL A 31 -7.77 2.91 -2.77
CA VAL A 31 -8.47 1.65 -3.00
C VAL A 31 -7.67 0.74 -3.92
N ALA A 32 -7.14 1.27 -5.03
CA ALA A 32 -6.29 0.49 -5.93
C ALA A 32 -5.01 -0.03 -5.24
N LEU A 33 -4.32 0.83 -4.49
CA LEU A 33 -3.13 0.42 -3.72
C LEU A 33 -3.47 -0.62 -2.65
N SER A 34 -4.65 -0.53 -2.02
CA SER A 34 -5.10 -1.52 -1.02
C SER A 34 -5.28 -2.91 -1.63
N ALA A 35 -5.79 -2.99 -2.87
CA ALA A 35 -5.89 -4.24 -3.60
C ALA A 35 -4.50 -4.85 -3.89
N GLU A 36 -3.54 -4.02 -4.30
CA GLU A 36 -2.15 -4.48 -4.51
C GLU A 36 -1.49 -4.94 -3.21
N VAL A 37 -1.76 -4.29 -2.07
CA VAL A 37 -1.27 -4.73 -0.76
C VAL A 37 -1.79 -6.13 -0.41
N VAL A 38 -3.08 -6.41 -0.67
CA VAL A 38 -3.65 -7.75 -0.46
C VAL A 38 -2.98 -8.77 -1.38
N ALA A 39 -2.82 -8.47 -2.67
CA ALA A 39 -2.15 -9.38 -3.61
C ALA A 39 -0.70 -9.70 -3.19
N LEU A 40 0.05 -8.72 -2.69
CA LEU A 40 1.39 -8.93 -2.15
C LEU A 40 1.40 -9.77 -0.88
N ARG A 41 0.41 -9.60 0.00
CA ARG A 41 0.23 -10.42 1.21
C ARG A 41 -0.06 -11.87 0.85
N GLU A 42 -1.02 -12.12 -0.03
CA GLU A 42 -1.37 -13.46 -0.52
C GLU A 42 -0.19 -14.15 -1.21
N ARG A 43 0.61 -13.40 -1.98
CA ARG A 43 1.83 -13.91 -2.57
C ARG A 43 2.84 -14.34 -1.50
N SER A 44 3.02 -13.53 -0.45
CA SER A 44 3.92 -13.83 0.66
C SER A 44 3.50 -15.09 1.42
N GLU A 45 2.21 -15.21 1.75
CA GLU A 45 1.64 -16.42 2.38
C GLU A 45 1.80 -17.67 1.50
N THR A 46 1.63 -17.51 0.19
CA THR A 46 1.83 -18.61 -0.76
C THR A 46 3.29 -19.07 -0.78
N LEU A 47 4.24 -18.13 -0.75
CA LEU A 47 5.67 -18.45 -0.68
C LEU A 47 6.01 -19.21 0.60
N GLU A 48 5.52 -18.74 1.76
CA GLU A 48 5.70 -19.40 3.05
C GLU A 48 5.17 -20.84 3.04
N ARG A 49 3.91 -21.04 2.64
CA ARG A 49 3.30 -22.38 2.53
C ARG A 49 4.07 -23.31 1.60
N LEU A 50 4.63 -22.78 0.50
CA LEU A 50 5.44 -23.57 -0.42
C LEU A 50 6.79 -23.97 0.18
N LEU A 51 7.40 -23.11 1.00
CA LEU A 51 8.65 -23.40 1.70
C LEU A 51 8.44 -24.44 2.82
N GLU A 52 7.36 -24.32 3.59
CA GLU A 52 6.95 -25.32 4.59
C GLU A 52 6.73 -26.70 3.95
N ARG A 53 5.95 -26.76 2.85
CA ARG A 53 5.69 -28.01 2.13
C ARG A 53 6.95 -28.67 1.58
N LYS A 54 7.97 -27.87 1.27
CA LYS A 54 9.29 -28.35 0.83
C LYS A 54 10.23 -28.69 1.98
N GLY A 55 9.82 -28.47 3.23
CA GLY A 55 10.63 -28.69 4.43
C GLY A 55 11.80 -27.69 4.57
N VAL A 56 11.70 -26.52 3.94
CA VAL A 56 12.73 -25.46 4.03
C VAL A 56 12.55 -24.63 5.29
N LEU A 57 11.30 -24.39 5.70
CA LEU A 57 10.92 -23.69 6.93
C LEU A 57 9.99 -24.59 7.75
N LEU A 58 10.01 -24.42 9.07
CA LEU A 58 9.01 -24.99 9.96
C LEU A 58 7.73 -24.13 9.95
N ALA A 59 6.60 -24.76 10.25
CA ALA A 59 5.33 -24.03 10.35
C ALA A 59 5.38 -22.99 11.47
N GLY A 60 5.02 -21.75 11.15
CA GLY A 60 5.06 -20.61 12.09
C GLY A 60 6.48 -20.08 12.38
N GLU A 61 7.50 -20.56 11.66
CA GLU A 61 8.88 -20.08 11.85
C GLU A 61 9.00 -18.58 11.56
N ILE A 62 8.32 -18.09 10.51
CA ILE A 62 8.28 -16.65 10.16
C ILE A 62 7.62 -15.83 11.27
N ASP A 63 6.52 -16.31 11.85
CA ASP A 63 5.81 -15.61 12.95
C ASP A 63 6.65 -15.54 14.24
N SER A 64 7.49 -16.56 14.47
CA SER A 64 8.38 -16.64 15.64
C SER A 64 9.75 -15.99 15.43
N TYR A 65 10.05 -15.54 14.20
CA TYR A 65 11.38 -15.06 13.86
C TYR A 65 11.71 -13.74 14.56
N GLU A 66 12.76 -13.78 15.39
CA GLU A 66 13.32 -12.60 16.04
C GLU A 66 14.50 -12.06 15.24
N MET A 67 14.40 -10.82 14.81
CA MET A 67 15.50 -10.12 14.13
C MET A 67 16.61 -9.78 15.12
N ASP A 68 17.85 -9.93 14.69
CA ASP A 68 18.97 -9.38 15.46
C ASP A 68 18.99 -7.83 15.40
N ALA A 69 19.84 -7.22 16.23
CA ALA A 69 19.94 -5.77 16.32
C ALA A 69 20.37 -5.11 14.99
N THR A 70 21.23 -5.78 14.22
CA THR A 70 21.75 -5.31 12.93
C THR A 70 20.65 -5.35 11.86
N GLU A 71 19.92 -6.44 11.77
CA GLU A 71 18.79 -6.63 10.85
C GLU A 71 17.65 -5.65 11.14
N ALA A 72 17.32 -5.48 12.43
CA ALA A 72 16.30 -4.54 12.87
C ALA A 72 16.67 -3.10 12.49
N GLU A 73 17.95 -2.72 12.64
CA GLU A 73 18.45 -1.40 12.26
C GLU A 73 18.41 -1.18 10.74
N ALA A 74 18.86 -2.18 9.97
CA ALA A 74 18.77 -2.12 8.52
C ALA A 74 17.32 -2.00 8.03
N ARG A 75 16.36 -2.67 8.69
CA ARG A 75 14.93 -2.53 8.38
C ARG A 75 14.37 -1.17 8.79
N ARG A 76 14.80 -0.60 9.93
CA ARG A 76 14.45 0.78 10.31
C ARG A 76 14.94 1.78 9.26
N GLY A 77 16.22 1.76 8.90
CA GLY A 77 16.76 2.67 7.89
C GLY A 77 16.05 2.60 6.54
N ARG A 78 15.66 1.41 6.07
CA ARG A 78 14.84 1.26 4.86
C ARG A 78 13.43 1.86 4.99
N ARG A 79 12.78 1.66 6.15
CA ARG A 79 11.46 2.24 6.44
C ARG A 79 11.53 3.76 6.54
N ASP A 80 12.54 4.29 7.21
CA ASP A 80 12.73 5.74 7.37
C ASP A 80 12.99 6.40 6.01
N ALA A 81 13.87 5.80 5.19
CA ALA A 81 14.12 6.29 3.84
C ALA A 81 12.88 6.23 2.95
N PHE A 82 12.05 5.19 3.07
CA PHE A 82 10.78 5.10 2.35
C PHE A 82 9.79 6.17 2.81
N THR A 83 9.62 6.31 4.13
CA THR A 83 8.75 7.31 4.76
C THR A 83 9.15 8.71 4.32
N GLY A 84 10.44 9.05 4.39
CA GLY A 84 10.95 10.34 3.92
C GLY A 84 10.65 10.61 2.45
N ARG A 85 10.74 9.61 1.56
CA ARG A 85 10.35 9.79 0.14
C ARG A 85 8.86 10.04 -0.05
N VAL A 86 8.01 9.36 0.73
CA VAL A 86 6.55 9.53 0.66
C VAL A 86 6.13 10.90 1.15
N PHE A 87 6.73 11.39 2.24
CA PHE A 87 6.35 12.65 2.88
C PHE A 87 7.15 13.86 2.41
N TYR A 88 8.19 13.69 1.58
CA TYR A 88 9.08 14.77 1.13
C TYR A 88 8.35 16.03 0.63
N ILE A 89 7.28 15.87 -0.15
CA ILE A 89 6.52 17.02 -0.68
C ILE A 89 5.80 17.74 0.46
N LEU A 90 5.23 17.01 1.40
CA LEU A 90 4.53 17.59 2.55
C LEU A 90 5.50 18.33 3.47
N ASP A 91 6.67 17.76 3.75
CA ASP A 91 7.70 18.43 4.54
C ASP A 91 8.13 19.77 3.90
N ARG A 92 8.30 19.79 2.58
CA ARG A 92 8.65 21.03 1.86
C ARG A 92 7.58 22.11 1.92
N GLU A 93 6.30 21.73 1.83
CA GLU A 93 5.18 22.67 1.96
C GLU A 93 5.07 23.21 3.39
N PHE A 94 5.33 22.37 4.41
CA PHE A 94 5.39 22.80 5.81
C PHE A 94 6.52 23.81 6.06
N ASP A 95 7.72 23.55 5.56
CA ASP A 95 8.86 24.46 5.70
C ASP A 95 8.62 25.82 5.02
N ALA A 96 7.84 25.84 3.92
CA ALA A 96 7.50 27.08 3.21
C ALA A 96 6.44 27.94 3.94
N LEU A 97 5.75 27.38 4.93
CA LEU A 97 4.74 28.06 5.75
C LEU A 97 5.31 28.66 7.05
N GLY A 98 6.55 28.32 7.41
CA GLY A 98 7.29 28.85 8.59
C GLY A 98 8.24 29.99 8.23
#